data_AF-A0AA42ZTK4-F1
#
_entry.id   AF-A0AA42ZTK4-F1
#
_cell.length_a   1.000
_cell.length_b   1.000
_cell.length_c   1.000
_cell.angle_alpha   90.00
_cell.angle_beta   90.00
_cell.angle_gamma   90.00
#
_symmetry.space_group_name_H-M   'P 1'
#
loop_
_entity.id
_entity.type
_entity.pdbx_description
1 polymer ?
#
loop_
_entity_poly.entity_id
_entity_poly.type
_entity_poly.pdbx_seq_one_letter_code
_entity_poly.pdbx_strand_id
1 'polypeptide(L)'
;MLVVEEGHPAFLEQQIKAIAQDAGLACRVHGKDLIPTTGEYVTGVVRAGVAAYLDRAAPEAIKAETAGRNDAIEQNVAAAREAAGAPPVTARPPGFCTGCPERPIFTALKLIMRERGPLHVSADIGCSTFAALPPFNIGNTVLGYGLSLASGGAIAASLDQPTVAVMGDGGFWHNGLTTGVINAQWQGLDAVLIIIENGYASATGQHHLPSTGATPSGAPVSISIEQTLRGLGVSWVRRADSYRLEETLETLRQALDARDKGLRVIISDNECMLAKKRRGNPFKARAARQGRPVRVSRYGVDAEICTGDH
;
A
#
# COMPACT_ATOMS: atom_id res chain seq x y z
N MET A 1 0.42 -35.15 7.74
CA MET A 1 1.15 -33.93 7.32
C MET A 1 0.20 -32.75 7.48
N LEU A 2 0.69 -31.64 8.05
CA LEU A 2 -0.07 -30.39 8.16
C LEU A 2 0.43 -29.40 7.11
N VAL A 3 -0.49 -28.81 6.35
CA VAL A 3 -0.25 -27.73 5.40
C VAL A 3 -0.81 -26.44 6.00
N VAL A 4 0.06 -25.46 6.20
CA VAL A 4 -0.33 -24.12 6.65
C VAL A 4 -0.32 -23.21 5.43
N GLU A 5 -1.50 -22.88 4.93
CA GLU A 5 -1.71 -22.00 3.78
C GLU A 5 -2.79 -21.00 4.14
N GLU A 6 -2.50 -19.71 4.07
CA GLU A 6 -3.47 -18.65 4.36
C GLU A 6 -4.42 -18.42 3.17
N GLY A 7 -3.93 -18.65 1.94
CA GLY A 7 -4.66 -18.43 0.69
C GLY A 7 -6.00 -19.16 0.57
N HIS A 8 -6.90 -18.56 -0.22
CA HIS A 8 -8.13 -19.17 -0.67
C HIS A 8 -8.34 -18.90 -2.18
N PRO A 9 -8.61 -19.93 -3.02
CA PRO A 9 -8.68 -21.36 -2.70
C PRO A 9 -7.37 -21.93 -2.12
N ALA A 10 -7.46 -23.02 -1.35
CA ALA A 10 -6.30 -23.66 -0.70
C ALA A 10 -5.48 -24.48 -1.72
N PHE A 11 -4.78 -23.78 -2.60
CA PHE A 11 -4.12 -24.36 -3.77
C PHE A 11 -2.97 -25.29 -3.39
N LEU A 12 -2.15 -24.90 -2.42
CA LEU A 12 -1.05 -25.74 -1.95
C LEU A 12 -1.58 -27.02 -1.30
N GLU A 13 -2.57 -26.91 -0.41
CA GLU A 13 -3.18 -28.08 0.21
C GLU A 13 -3.78 -29.04 -0.83
N GLN A 14 -4.49 -28.50 -1.82
CA GLN A 14 -5.10 -29.27 -2.91
C GLN A 14 -4.05 -29.99 -3.76
N GLN A 15 -3.00 -29.28 -4.19
CA GLN A 15 -1.93 -29.88 -5.00
C GLN A 15 -1.17 -30.95 -4.23
N ILE A 16 -0.88 -30.70 -2.96
CA ILE A 16 -0.20 -31.66 -2.10
C ILE A 16 -1.04 -32.93 -1.91
N LYS A 17 -2.36 -32.79 -1.72
CA LYS A 17 -3.29 -33.93 -1.65
C LYS A 17 -3.26 -34.76 -2.93
N ALA A 18 -3.32 -34.10 -4.09
CA ALA A 18 -3.25 -34.77 -5.39
C ALA A 18 -1.92 -35.52 -5.56
N ILE A 19 -0.78 -34.86 -5.29
CA ILE A 19 0.55 -35.48 -5.38
C ILE A 19 0.67 -36.69 -4.44
N ALA A 20 0.18 -36.58 -3.20
CA ALA A 20 0.22 -37.68 -2.24
C ALA A 20 -0.63 -38.88 -2.71
N GLN A 21 -1.79 -38.61 -3.30
CA GLN A 21 -2.66 -39.63 -3.88
C GLN A 21 -2.00 -40.31 -5.09
N ASP A 22 -1.47 -39.54 -6.03
CA ASP A 22 -0.81 -40.05 -7.24
C ASP A 22 0.43 -40.90 -6.91
N ALA A 23 1.19 -40.50 -5.89
CA ALA A 23 2.34 -41.24 -5.39
C ALA A 23 1.98 -42.46 -4.51
N GLY A 24 0.68 -42.71 -4.27
CA GLY A 24 0.23 -43.82 -3.43
C GLY A 24 0.65 -43.70 -1.96
N LEU A 25 0.87 -42.48 -1.46
CA LEU A 25 1.26 -42.25 -0.08
C LEU A 25 0.07 -42.42 0.86
N ALA A 26 0.23 -43.24 1.90
CA ALA A 26 -0.80 -43.46 2.92
C ALA A 26 -0.98 -42.26 3.89
N CYS A 27 -0.25 -41.17 3.69
CA CYS A 27 -0.25 -40.04 4.62
C CYS A 27 -1.52 -39.20 4.46
N ARG A 28 -2.17 -38.86 5.58
CA ARG A 28 -3.28 -37.90 5.58
C ARG A 28 -2.73 -36.47 5.58
N VAL A 29 -3.29 -35.65 4.69
CA VAL A 29 -2.97 -34.22 4.58
C VAL A 29 -4.08 -33.43 5.28
N HIS A 30 -3.68 -32.67 6.28
CA HIS A 30 -4.52 -31.74 7.04
C HIS A 30 -4.14 -30.30 6.71
N GLY A 31 -5.08 -29.38 6.85
CA GLY A 31 -4.88 -27.96 6.63
C GLY A 31 -6.13 -27.19 7.00
N LYS A 32 -6.98 -26.84 6.03
CA LYS A 32 -8.24 -26.13 6.23
C LYS A 32 -9.28 -26.87 7.08
N ASP A 33 -9.09 -28.17 7.35
CA ASP A 33 -9.91 -28.93 8.31
C ASP A 33 -9.56 -28.64 9.77
N LEU A 34 -8.39 -28.06 10.03
CA LEU A 34 -7.89 -27.71 11.37
C LEU A 34 -7.59 -26.22 11.54
N ILE A 35 -7.40 -25.51 10.43
CA ILE A 35 -7.08 -24.08 10.41
C ILE A 35 -8.18 -23.34 9.64
N PRO A 36 -8.67 -22.18 10.12
CA PRO A 36 -9.74 -21.44 9.46
C PRO A 36 -9.50 -21.17 7.97
N THR A 37 -10.57 -21.19 7.17
CA THR A 37 -10.52 -20.85 5.74
C THR A 37 -10.50 -19.34 5.48
N THR A 38 -10.83 -18.54 6.49
CA THR A 38 -10.92 -17.08 6.42
C THR A 38 -10.21 -16.43 7.61
N GLY A 39 -9.86 -15.16 7.45
CA GLY A 39 -9.14 -14.38 8.46
C GLY A 39 -7.62 -14.46 8.33
N GLU A 40 -6.92 -13.64 9.11
CA GLU A 40 -5.47 -13.54 9.12
C GLU A 40 -4.85 -14.63 10.00
N TYR A 41 -3.79 -15.27 9.52
CA TYR A 41 -3.08 -16.33 10.26
C TYR A 41 -2.12 -15.74 11.29
N VAL A 42 -2.67 -15.07 12.29
CA VAL A 42 -1.93 -14.61 13.46
C VAL A 42 -1.44 -15.80 14.30
N THR A 43 -0.42 -15.58 15.12
CA THR A 43 0.27 -16.63 15.90
C THR A 43 -0.68 -17.55 16.67
N GLY A 44 -1.74 -16.99 17.27
CA GLY A 44 -2.73 -17.77 18.03
C GLY A 44 -3.52 -18.75 17.16
N VAL A 45 -3.92 -18.33 15.95
CA VAL A 45 -4.67 -19.15 14.99
C VAL A 45 -3.81 -20.32 14.52
N VAL A 46 -2.57 -20.04 14.11
CA VAL A 46 -1.64 -21.09 13.67
C VAL A 46 -1.32 -22.04 14.82
N ARG A 47 -1.04 -21.52 16.02
CA ARG A 47 -0.76 -22.35 17.21
C ARG A 47 -1.93 -23.29 17.53
N ALA A 48 -3.16 -22.79 17.53
CA ALA A 48 -4.35 -23.62 17.79
C ALA A 48 -4.50 -24.73 16.73
N GLY A 49 -4.30 -24.40 15.46
CA GLY A 49 -4.31 -25.38 14.37
C GLY A 49 -3.21 -26.44 14.49
N VAL A 50 -1.99 -26.05 14.90
CA VAL A 50 -0.90 -27.00 15.19
C VAL A 50 -1.24 -27.88 16.39
N ALA A 51 -1.80 -27.33 17.47
CA ALA A 51 -2.22 -28.11 18.64
C ALA A 51 -3.27 -29.16 18.25
N ALA A 52 -4.32 -28.75 17.52
CA ALA A 52 -5.35 -29.67 17.03
C ALA A 52 -4.78 -30.76 16.09
N TYR A 53 -3.78 -30.42 15.27
CA TYR A 53 -3.08 -31.40 14.45
C TYR A 53 -2.29 -32.41 15.28
N LEU A 54 -1.58 -31.95 16.31
CA LEU A 54 -0.78 -32.83 17.17
C LEU A 54 -1.69 -33.79 17.96
N ASP A 55 -2.79 -33.29 18.53
CA ASP A 55 -3.76 -34.11 19.24
C ASP A 55 -4.39 -35.19 18.34
N ARG A 56 -4.61 -34.86 17.06
CA ARG A 56 -5.25 -35.76 16.09
C ARG A 56 -4.28 -36.78 15.48
N ALA A 57 -3.06 -36.36 15.15
CA ALA A 57 -2.19 -37.11 14.23
C ALA A 57 -0.78 -37.42 14.78
N ALA A 58 -0.36 -36.85 15.92
CA ALA A 58 0.96 -37.15 16.48
C ALA A 58 0.99 -38.53 17.18
N PRO A 59 2.19 -39.11 17.42
CA PRO A 59 2.33 -40.28 18.29
C PRO A 59 1.89 -39.99 19.74
N GLU A 60 1.42 -41.00 20.47
CA GLU A 60 0.92 -40.84 21.85
C GLU A 60 1.93 -40.18 22.81
N ALA A 61 3.22 -40.46 22.65
CA ALA A 61 4.26 -39.80 23.44
C ALA A 61 4.27 -38.28 23.24
N ILE A 62 4.07 -37.81 22.01
CA ILE A 62 3.99 -36.38 21.68
C ILE A 62 2.68 -35.80 22.19
N LYS A 63 1.55 -36.50 22.01
CA LYS A 63 0.26 -36.04 22.54
C LYS A 63 0.31 -35.83 24.05
N ALA A 64 0.87 -36.79 24.79
CA ALA A 64 1.05 -36.70 26.23
C ALA A 64 1.94 -35.50 26.62
N GLU A 65 3.00 -35.24 25.85
CA GLU A 65 3.88 -34.10 26.07
C GLU A 65 3.18 -32.75 25.78
N THR A 66 2.33 -32.70 24.75
CA THR A 66 1.70 -31.46 24.27
C THR A 66 0.34 -31.18 24.87
N ALA A 67 -0.26 -32.14 25.57
CA ALA A 67 -1.57 -32.03 26.20
C ALA A 67 -1.68 -30.77 27.07
N GLY A 68 -2.72 -29.97 26.83
CA GLY A 68 -3.00 -28.74 27.60
C GLY A 68 -2.01 -27.58 27.37
N ARG A 69 -0.95 -27.73 26.55
CA ARG A 69 0.01 -26.64 26.30
C ARG A 69 -0.63 -25.44 25.61
N ASN A 70 -1.54 -25.66 24.65
CA ASN A 70 -2.24 -24.56 23.98
C ASN A 70 -3.05 -23.73 24.99
N ASP A 71 -3.82 -24.40 25.83
CA ASP A 71 -4.67 -23.77 26.85
C ASP A 71 -3.82 -23.02 27.88
N ALA A 72 -2.71 -23.61 28.33
CA ALA A 72 -1.77 -22.94 29.22
C ALA A 72 -1.19 -21.66 28.61
N ILE A 73 -0.82 -21.68 27.32
CA ILE A 73 -0.35 -20.47 26.62
C ILE A 73 -1.48 -19.45 26.49
N GLU A 74 -2.71 -19.86 26.20
CA GLU A 74 -3.86 -18.95 26.14
C GLU A 74 -4.14 -18.27 27.47
N GLN A 75 -4.14 -19.04 28.55
CA GLN A 75 -4.28 -18.52 29.91
C GLN A 75 -3.16 -17.54 30.26
N ASN A 76 -1.91 -17.87 29.93
CA ASN A 76 -0.77 -16.97 30.16
C ASN A 76 -0.87 -15.67 29.35
N VAL A 77 -1.32 -15.74 28.09
CA VAL A 77 -1.54 -14.55 27.25
C VAL A 77 -2.69 -13.70 27.80
N ALA A 78 -3.78 -14.32 28.27
CA ALA A 78 -4.90 -13.61 28.88
C ALA A 78 -4.48 -12.91 30.18
N ALA A 79 -3.80 -13.62 31.08
CA ALA A 79 -3.26 -13.05 32.32
C ALA A 79 -2.26 -11.92 32.06
N ALA A 80 -1.39 -12.07 31.06
CA ALA A 80 -0.45 -11.01 30.66
C ALA A 80 -1.17 -9.77 30.11
N ARG A 81 -2.25 -9.94 29.36
CA ARG A 81 -3.08 -8.83 28.87
C ARG A 81 -3.82 -8.12 30.01
N GLU A 82 -4.37 -8.87 30.95
CA GLU A 82 -5.03 -8.33 32.14
C GLU A 82 -4.03 -7.55 33.01
N ALA A 83 -2.86 -8.12 33.28
CA ALA A 83 -1.80 -7.48 34.05
C ALA A 83 -1.26 -6.20 33.38
N ALA A 84 -1.27 -6.14 32.05
CA ALA A 84 -0.86 -4.95 31.30
C ALA A 84 -1.90 -3.80 31.38
N GLY A 85 -3.18 -4.10 31.67
CA GLY A 85 -4.26 -3.13 31.74
C GLY A 85 -4.59 -2.52 30.37
N ALA A 86 -4.03 -1.34 30.08
CA ALA A 86 -4.14 -0.70 28.76
C ALA A 86 -3.10 -1.28 27.79
N PRO A 87 -3.35 -1.29 26.46
CA PRO A 87 -2.34 -1.75 25.51
C PRO A 87 -1.05 -0.93 25.71
N PRO A 88 0.08 -1.55 26.06
CA PRO A 88 1.31 -0.84 26.43
C PRO A 88 1.98 -0.17 25.23
N VAL A 89 1.41 -0.34 24.03
CA VAL A 89 1.94 0.16 22.77
C VAL A 89 0.80 0.80 22.01
N THR A 90 1.01 2.04 21.58
CA THR A 90 0.09 2.74 20.68
C THR A 90 -0.12 1.93 19.41
N ALA A 91 -1.33 1.98 18.86
CA ALA A 91 -1.61 1.36 17.57
C ALA A 91 -0.61 1.89 16.53
N ARG A 92 0.02 0.98 15.78
CA ARG A 92 0.93 1.30 14.68
C ARG A 92 0.22 0.99 13.37
N PRO A 93 -0.72 1.84 12.93
CA PRO A 93 -1.37 1.64 11.65
C PRO A 93 -0.32 1.61 10.53
N PRO A 94 -0.57 0.86 9.44
CA PRO A 94 0.22 0.97 8.23
C PRO A 94 0.40 2.43 7.82
N GLY A 95 1.62 2.81 7.47
CA GLY A 95 1.97 4.20 7.20
C GLY A 95 3.06 4.34 6.17
N PHE A 96 3.30 5.58 5.75
CA PHE A 96 4.34 5.90 4.79
C PHE A 96 5.75 5.68 5.35
N CYS A 97 6.65 5.24 4.47
CA CYS A 97 8.06 5.09 4.79
C CYS A 97 8.71 6.43 5.18
N THR A 98 9.78 6.40 5.96
CA THR A 98 10.56 7.62 6.25
C THR A 98 11.10 8.24 4.96
N GLY A 99 10.71 9.49 4.70
CA GLY A 99 11.03 10.24 3.49
C GLY A 99 10.14 9.94 2.30
N CYS A 100 9.07 9.14 2.45
CA CYS A 100 8.15 8.81 1.36
C CYS A 100 7.68 10.08 0.63
N PRO A 101 7.77 10.14 -0.71
CA PRO A 101 7.34 11.30 -1.49
C PRO A 101 5.82 11.51 -1.46
N GLU A 102 5.04 10.50 -1.07
CA GLU A 102 3.58 10.64 -0.97
C GLU A 102 3.14 11.43 0.27
N ARG A 103 3.97 11.41 1.33
CA ARG A 103 3.60 12.00 2.62
C ARG A 103 3.32 13.51 2.51
N PRO A 104 4.15 14.33 1.85
CA PRO A 104 3.86 15.74 1.64
C PRO A 104 2.60 16.02 0.80
N ILE A 105 2.27 15.16 -0.16
CA ILE A 105 1.04 15.31 -0.98
C ILE A 105 -0.20 15.23 -0.09
N PHE A 106 -0.26 14.23 0.80
CA PHE A 106 -1.37 14.11 1.75
C PHE A 106 -1.34 15.20 2.83
N THR A 107 -0.16 15.69 3.22
CA THR A 107 -0.07 16.90 4.05
C THR A 107 -0.69 18.10 3.33
N ALA A 108 -0.37 18.31 2.05
CA ALA A 108 -0.91 19.40 1.25
C ALA A 108 -2.45 19.29 1.12
N LEU A 109 -2.97 18.10 0.83
CA LEU A 109 -4.42 17.85 0.82
C LEU A 109 -5.07 18.17 2.17
N LYS A 110 -4.46 17.76 3.30
CA LYS A 110 -4.99 18.07 4.65
C LYS A 110 -5.07 19.58 4.90
N LEU A 111 -4.06 20.34 4.46
CA LEU A 111 -4.05 21.80 4.56
C LEU A 111 -5.10 22.45 3.65
N ILE A 112 -5.23 22.00 2.41
CA ILE A 112 -6.26 22.46 1.48
C ILE A 112 -7.67 22.20 2.04
N MET A 113 -7.91 21.04 2.65
CA MET A 113 -9.20 20.72 3.27
C MET A 113 -9.50 21.58 4.50
N ARG A 114 -8.48 22.08 5.22
CA ARG A 114 -8.67 23.09 6.28
C ARG A 114 -9.11 24.43 5.72
N GLU A 115 -8.62 24.81 4.54
CA GLU A 115 -8.95 26.08 3.87
C GLU A 115 -10.32 26.04 3.18
N ARG A 116 -10.67 24.93 2.54
CA ARG A 116 -11.82 24.83 1.62
C ARG A 116 -12.95 23.92 2.12
N GLY A 117 -12.74 23.26 3.25
CA GLY A 117 -13.64 22.23 3.77
C GLY A 117 -13.37 20.84 3.16
N PRO A 118 -14.23 19.86 3.49
CA PRO A 118 -14.03 18.48 3.07
C PRO A 118 -14.04 18.30 1.55
N LEU A 119 -13.04 17.59 1.03
CA LEU A 119 -13.00 17.13 -0.35
C LEU A 119 -13.39 15.65 -0.42
N HIS A 120 -14.05 15.25 -1.50
CA HIS A 120 -14.18 13.84 -1.82
C HIS A 120 -12.89 13.34 -2.47
N VAL A 121 -12.16 12.48 -1.76
CA VAL A 121 -10.91 11.87 -2.21
C VAL A 121 -11.11 10.38 -2.47
N SER A 122 -11.08 9.98 -3.74
CA SER A 122 -11.03 8.58 -4.15
C SER A 122 -9.56 8.16 -4.32
N ALA A 123 -9.14 7.05 -3.70
CA ALA A 123 -7.77 6.55 -3.79
C ALA A 123 -7.71 5.17 -4.45
N ASP A 124 -6.61 4.90 -5.15
CA ASP A 124 -6.28 3.54 -5.60
C ASP A 124 -5.67 2.71 -4.48
N ILE A 125 -5.73 1.39 -4.64
CA ILE A 125 -4.91 0.45 -3.88
C ILE A 125 -3.44 0.72 -4.17
N GLY A 126 -2.70 1.07 -3.13
CA GLY A 126 -1.28 1.40 -3.21
C GLY A 126 -0.78 1.99 -1.89
N CYS A 127 0.41 2.61 -1.92
CA CYS A 127 0.92 3.30 -0.73
C CYS A 127 -0.02 4.45 -0.31
N SER A 128 -0.69 5.08 -1.28
CA SER A 128 -1.71 6.11 -1.07
C SER A 128 -2.85 5.68 -0.16
N THR A 129 -3.19 4.38 -0.13
CA THR A 129 -4.24 3.83 0.74
C THR A 129 -3.95 4.08 2.23
N PHE A 130 -2.68 4.16 2.62
CA PHE A 130 -2.30 4.42 4.01
C PHE A 130 -2.71 5.83 4.49
N ALA A 131 -3.03 6.76 3.59
CA ALA A 131 -3.57 8.06 3.96
C ALA A 131 -4.97 7.99 4.59
N ALA A 132 -5.72 6.91 4.37
CA ALA A 132 -7.02 6.71 5.01
C ALA A 132 -6.91 6.55 6.54
N LEU A 133 -5.71 6.26 7.05
CA LEU A 133 -5.42 6.07 8.46
C LEU A 133 -4.80 7.33 9.08
N PRO A 134 -4.75 7.43 10.43
CA PRO A 134 -4.04 8.50 11.11
C PRO A 134 -2.57 8.62 10.65
N PRO A 135 -2.02 9.83 10.56
CA PRO A 135 -2.61 11.12 10.95
C PRO A 135 -3.39 11.82 9.83
N PHE A 136 -3.50 11.22 8.64
CA PHE A 136 -4.10 11.91 7.49
C PHE A 136 -5.62 11.81 7.53
N ASN A 137 -6.16 10.61 7.74
CA ASN A 137 -7.61 10.36 7.69
C ASN A 137 -8.25 10.89 6.38
N ILE A 138 -7.57 10.69 5.25
CA ILE A 138 -7.97 11.13 3.91
C ILE A 138 -8.21 9.89 3.04
N GLY A 139 -9.42 9.78 2.49
CA GLY A 139 -9.81 8.71 1.59
C GLY A 139 -11.26 8.31 1.82
N ASN A 140 -12.16 8.79 0.97
CA ASN A 140 -13.59 8.44 1.00
C ASN A 140 -13.83 7.05 0.41
N THR A 141 -13.06 6.69 -0.61
CA THR A 141 -13.10 5.37 -1.26
C THR A 141 -11.69 4.88 -1.53
N VAL A 142 -11.52 3.56 -1.48
CA VAL A 142 -10.31 2.89 -1.96
C VAL A 142 -10.76 1.81 -2.93
N LEU A 143 -10.43 1.95 -4.21
CA LEU A 143 -10.96 1.06 -5.23
C LEU A 143 -9.88 0.63 -6.22
N GLY A 144 -9.62 -0.69 -6.25
CA GLY A 144 -8.83 -1.37 -7.27
C GLY A 144 -7.46 -0.76 -7.56
N TYR A 145 -6.90 -1.14 -8.69
CA TYR A 145 -5.61 -0.65 -9.17
C TYR A 145 -5.83 0.11 -10.47
N GLY A 146 -5.88 1.44 -10.41
CA GLY A 146 -6.25 2.30 -11.53
C GLY A 146 -7.76 2.55 -11.65
N LEU A 147 -8.53 2.61 -10.56
CA LEU A 147 -9.99 2.84 -10.61
C LEU A 147 -10.45 4.07 -9.82
N SER A 148 -9.56 4.75 -9.10
CA SER A 148 -9.91 5.89 -8.24
C SER A 148 -10.59 7.04 -8.97
N LEU A 149 -10.11 7.42 -10.16
CA LEU A 149 -10.73 8.47 -10.97
C LEU A 149 -12.13 8.07 -11.46
N ALA A 150 -12.30 6.82 -11.88
CA ALA A 150 -13.60 6.31 -12.31
C ALA A 150 -14.60 6.29 -11.13
N SER A 151 -14.15 5.87 -9.94
CA SER A 151 -14.95 5.90 -8.72
C SER A 151 -15.37 7.31 -8.34
N GLY A 152 -14.47 8.29 -8.42
CA GLY A 152 -14.80 9.68 -8.12
C GLY A 152 -15.80 10.26 -9.12
N GLY A 153 -15.64 9.95 -10.41
CA GLY A 153 -16.55 10.39 -11.47
C GLY A 153 -18.01 10.01 -11.24
N ALA A 154 -18.27 8.85 -10.60
CA ALA A 154 -19.64 8.36 -10.34
C ALA A 154 -20.46 9.27 -9.41
N ILE A 155 -19.80 10.05 -8.55
CA ILE A 155 -20.46 10.92 -7.57
C ILE A 155 -20.19 12.41 -7.84
N ALA A 156 -19.37 12.74 -8.85
CA ALA A 156 -18.90 14.10 -9.11
C ALA A 156 -20.05 15.09 -9.34
N ALA A 157 -21.11 14.66 -10.03
CA ALA A 157 -22.29 15.49 -10.29
C ALA A 157 -23.12 15.83 -9.04
N SER A 158 -22.87 15.14 -7.92
CA SER A 158 -23.56 15.34 -6.64
C SER A 158 -22.77 16.19 -5.65
N LEU A 159 -21.63 16.77 -6.08
CA LEU A 159 -20.76 17.57 -5.23
C LEU A 159 -20.62 19.00 -5.76
N ASP A 160 -20.49 19.96 -4.84
CA ASP A 160 -20.24 21.37 -5.17
C ASP A 160 -18.76 21.64 -5.50
N GLN A 161 -17.87 20.74 -5.07
CA GLN A 161 -16.42 20.81 -5.29
C GLN A 161 -15.95 19.70 -6.25
N PRO A 162 -14.85 19.91 -7.00
CA PRO A 162 -14.26 18.88 -7.84
C PRO A 162 -13.91 17.64 -7.02
N THR A 163 -14.11 16.46 -7.61
CA THR A 163 -13.59 15.23 -7.00
C THR A 163 -12.08 15.16 -7.13
N VAL A 164 -11.41 14.63 -6.10
CA VAL A 164 -9.97 14.39 -6.13
C VAL A 164 -9.73 12.89 -6.21
N ALA A 165 -8.96 12.47 -7.20
CA ALA A 165 -8.51 11.09 -7.34
C ALA A 165 -7.01 11.00 -7.07
N VAL A 166 -6.57 10.06 -6.25
CA VAL A 166 -5.14 9.78 -6.03
C VAL A 166 -4.80 8.40 -6.59
N MET A 167 -3.78 8.35 -7.43
CA MET A 167 -3.40 7.18 -8.21
C MET A 167 -1.89 7.06 -8.25
N GLY A 168 -1.34 5.85 -8.10
CA GLY A 168 0.08 5.61 -8.39
C GLY A 168 0.31 5.49 -9.90
N ASP A 169 1.53 5.77 -10.37
CA ASP A 169 1.95 5.51 -11.75
C ASP A 169 1.63 4.08 -12.23
N GLY A 170 1.79 3.07 -11.38
CA GLY A 170 1.41 1.71 -11.75
C GLY A 170 -0.09 1.51 -11.90
N GLY A 171 -0.92 2.20 -11.11
CA GLY A 171 -2.37 2.23 -11.32
C GLY A 171 -2.72 2.86 -12.67
N PHE A 172 -2.04 3.97 -13.02
CA PHE A 172 -2.19 4.64 -14.31
C PHE A 172 -1.84 3.71 -15.49
N TRP A 173 -0.67 3.06 -15.44
CA TRP A 173 -0.21 2.17 -16.52
C TRP A 173 -1.01 0.87 -16.62
N HIS A 174 -1.59 0.39 -15.51
CA HIS A 174 -2.33 -0.86 -15.51
C HIS A 174 -3.77 -0.69 -16.02
N ASN A 175 -4.56 0.19 -15.40
CA ASN A 175 -5.97 0.41 -15.79
C ASN A 175 -6.35 1.88 -15.89
N GLY A 176 -5.71 2.76 -15.11
CA GLY A 176 -6.18 4.13 -14.87
C GLY A 176 -6.31 4.98 -16.13
N LEU A 177 -5.48 4.72 -17.15
CA LEU A 177 -5.61 5.34 -18.46
C LEU A 177 -6.98 5.03 -19.10
N THR A 178 -7.33 3.75 -19.20
CA THR A 178 -8.50 3.28 -19.95
C THR A 178 -9.80 3.41 -19.16
N THR A 179 -9.77 3.11 -17.86
CA THR A 179 -10.95 3.13 -16.99
C THR A 179 -11.28 4.53 -16.48
N GLY A 180 -10.25 5.36 -16.24
CA GLY A 180 -10.38 6.67 -15.62
C GLY A 180 -10.24 7.82 -16.61
N VAL A 181 -9.04 8.01 -17.16
CA VAL A 181 -8.69 9.21 -17.93
C VAL A 181 -9.51 9.34 -19.20
N ILE A 182 -9.63 8.27 -20.00
CA ILE A 182 -10.43 8.30 -21.24
C ILE A 182 -11.88 8.66 -20.92
N ASN A 183 -12.49 8.02 -19.91
CA ASN A 183 -13.86 8.30 -19.52
C ASN A 183 -14.03 9.74 -18.99
N ALA A 184 -13.07 10.23 -18.19
CA ALA A 184 -13.10 11.59 -17.66
C ALA A 184 -13.04 12.65 -18.75
N GLN A 185 -12.21 12.45 -19.78
CA GLN A 185 -12.15 13.31 -20.96
C GLN A 185 -13.43 13.23 -21.79
N TRP A 186 -13.98 12.03 -21.98
CA TRP A 186 -15.20 11.84 -22.75
C TRP A 186 -16.43 12.47 -22.09
N GLN A 187 -16.54 12.36 -20.77
CA GLN A 187 -17.66 12.89 -19.98
C GLN A 187 -17.49 14.34 -19.53
N GLY A 188 -16.30 14.94 -19.75
CA GLY A 188 -15.99 16.28 -19.25
C GLY A 188 -16.03 16.38 -17.73
N LEU A 189 -15.52 15.37 -17.02
CA LEU A 189 -15.59 15.32 -15.55
C LEU A 189 -14.82 16.48 -14.91
N ASP A 190 -15.48 17.19 -13.99
CA ASP A 190 -14.86 18.16 -13.09
C ASP A 190 -14.11 17.42 -11.97
N ALA A 191 -12.87 17.03 -12.27
CA ALA A 191 -12.05 16.23 -11.40
C ALA A 191 -10.57 16.67 -11.41
N VAL A 192 -9.90 16.46 -10.28
CA VAL A 192 -8.46 16.58 -10.13
C VAL A 192 -7.87 15.19 -9.93
N LEU A 193 -7.03 14.73 -10.86
CA LEU A 193 -6.26 13.49 -10.72
C LEU A 193 -4.85 13.82 -10.26
N ILE A 194 -4.44 13.26 -9.12
CA ILE A 194 -3.08 13.30 -8.62
C ILE A 194 -2.43 11.95 -8.92
N ILE A 195 -1.43 11.96 -9.81
CA ILE A 195 -0.62 10.79 -10.15
C ILE A 195 0.68 10.87 -9.36
N ILE A 196 0.92 9.87 -8.53
CA ILE A 196 2.17 9.69 -7.80
C ILE A 196 3.13 8.90 -8.69
N GLU A 197 4.03 9.60 -9.37
CA GLU A 197 5.06 9.01 -10.23
C GLU A 197 6.33 8.74 -9.40
N ASN A 198 6.31 7.63 -8.68
CA ASN A 198 7.44 7.20 -7.83
C ASN A 198 8.37 6.18 -8.49
N GLY A 199 8.04 5.76 -9.71
CA GLY A 199 8.82 4.90 -10.60
C GLY A 199 8.55 3.41 -10.43
N TYR A 200 7.67 2.99 -9.51
CA TYR A 200 7.49 1.57 -9.18
C TYR A 200 6.08 1.25 -8.67
N ALA A 201 5.63 0.01 -8.88
CA ALA A 201 4.52 -0.54 -8.09
C ALA A 201 5.02 -0.80 -6.66
N SER A 202 5.07 0.26 -5.86
CA SER A 202 5.85 0.32 -4.63
C SER A 202 5.27 -0.56 -3.51
N ALA A 203 3.96 -0.50 -3.29
CA ALA A 203 3.30 -1.19 -2.18
C ALA A 203 3.40 -2.72 -2.25
N THR A 204 3.52 -3.27 -3.46
CA THR A 204 3.56 -4.72 -3.69
C THR A 204 4.98 -5.28 -3.78
N GLY A 205 6.01 -4.46 -3.58
CA GLY A 205 7.40 -4.92 -3.60
C GLY A 205 8.30 -4.28 -4.66
N GLN A 206 7.93 -3.10 -5.18
CA GLN A 206 8.73 -2.30 -6.14
C GLN A 206 8.87 -2.95 -7.52
N HIS A 207 7.77 -3.47 -8.06
CA HIS A 207 7.79 -4.00 -9.42
C HIS A 207 8.07 -2.89 -10.43
N HIS A 208 8.85 -3.22 -11.46
CA HIS A 208 9.15 -2.31 -12.56
C HIS A 208 7.91 -2.07 -13.41
N LEU A 209 7.80 -0.86 -13.93
CA LEU A 209 6.70 -0.38 -14.76
C LEU A 209 7.25 0.68 -15.74
N PRO A 210 6.46 1.17 -16.70
CA PRO A 210 6.99 2.14 -17.68
C PRO A 210 7.66 3.37 -17.06
N SER A 211 7.12 3.93 -15.97
CA SER A 211 7.74 5.06 -15.23
C SER A 211 9.04 4.71 -14.51
N THR A 212 9.47 3.44 -14.45
CA THR A 212 10.82 3.06 -13.99
C THR A 212 11.89 3.57 -14.97
N GLY A 213 11.51 3.82 -16.22
CA GLY A 213 12.41 4.29 -17.28
C GLY A 213 13.19 3.19 -17.99
N ALA A 214 13.09 1.94 -17.52
CA ALA A 214 13.71 0.78 -18.15
C ALA A 214 12.83 -0.48 -18.02
N THR A 215 12.88 -1.33 -19.04
CA THR A 215 12.28 -2.68 -19.01
C THR A 215 13.01 -3.58 -18.00
N PRO A 216 12.45 -4.74 -17.63
CA PRO A 216 13.17 -5.73 -16.83
C PRO A 216 14.51 -6.19 -17.44
N SER A 217 14.66 -6.11 -18.76
CA SER A 217 15.92 -6.40 -19.48
C SER A 217 16.88 -5.21 -19.55
N GLY A 218 16.52 -4.04 -19.02
CA GLY A 218 17.35 -2.83 -19.01
C GLY A 218 17.25 -1.94 -20.25
N ALA A 219 16.34 -2.24 -21.18
CA ALA A 219 16.11 -1.38 -22.33
C ALA A 219 15.35 -0.10 -21.91
N PRO A 220 15.69 1.09 -22.45
CA PRO A 220 15.00 2.32 -22.11
C PRO A 220 13.54 2.31 -22.57
N VAL A 221 12.67 2.93 -21.79
CA VAL A 221 11.24 3.10 -22.10
C VAL A 221 11.03 4.46 -22.78
N SER A 222 10.21 4.51 -23.84
CA SER A 222 9.96 5.72 -24.64
C SER A 222 8.63 6.42 -24.35
N ILE A 223 7.85 5.93 -23.38
CA ILE A 223 6.54 6.48 -23.01
C ILE A 223 6.62 7.15 -21.64
N SER A 224 5.89 8.26 -21.48
CA SER A 224 5.71 8.92 -20.19
C SER A 224 4.24 9.21 -19.92
N ILE A 225 3.89 9.38 -18.65
CA ILE A 225 2.53 9.68 -18.23
C ILE A 225 2.09 11.03 -18.82
N GLU A 226 2.95 12.05 -18.71
CA GLU A 226 2.65 13.38 -19.22
C GLU A 226 2.37 13.38 -20.74
N GLN A 227 3.24 12.75 -21.54
CA GLN A 227 3.05 12.68 -23.00
C GLN A 227 1.77 11.92 -23.36
N THR A 228 1.47 10.83 -22.66
CA THR A 228 0.24 10.06 -22.85
C THR A 228 -1.00 10.91 -22.57
N LEU A 229 -1.03 11.63 -21.45
CA LEU A 229 -2.14 12.51 -21.08
C LEU A 229 -2.35 13.65 -22.09
N ARG A 230 -1.25 14.28 -22.52
CA ARG A 230 -1.30 15.33 -23.55
C ARG A 230 -1.82 14.80 -24.88
N GLY A 231 -1.42 13.59 -25.27
CA GLY A 231 -1.91 12.91 -26.47
C GLY A 231 -3.41 12.62 -26.45
N LEU A 232 -3.99 12.40 -25.25
CA LEU A 232 -5.45 12.26 -25.05
C LEU A 232 -6.19 13.60 -24.94
N GLY A 233 -5.50 14.73 -25.14
CA GLY A 233 -6.12 16.06 -25.12
C GLY A 233 -6.35 16.64 -23.72
N VAL A 234 -5.71 16.10 -22.68
CA VAL A 234 -5.78 16.70 -21.33
C VAL A 234 -5.05 18.05 -21.36
N SER A 235 -5.84 19.13 -21.29
CA SER A 235 -5.33 20.49 -21.46
C SER A 235 -4.60 21.02 -20.22
N TRP A 236 -4.94 20.50 -19.04
CA TRP A 236 -4.33 20.88 -17.77
C TRP A 236 -3.54 19.71 -17.17
N VAL A 237 -2.23 19.72 -17.41
CA VAL A 237 -1.26 18.82 -16.77
C VAL A 237 -0.16 19.66 -16.14
N ARG A 238 0.16 19.41 -14.87
CA ARG A 238 1.25 20.08 -14.15
C ARG A 238 2.05 19.07 -13.37
N ARG A 239 3.36 19.30 -13.26
CA ARG A 239 4.24 18.50 -12.42
C ARG A 239 4.53 19.26 -11.14
N ALA A 240 4.62 18.55 -10.01
CA ALA A 240 4.91 19.15 -8.71
C ALA A 240 5.87 18.27 -7.92
N ASP A 241 7.01 18.85 -7.53
CA ASP A 241 7.98 18.19 -6.66
C ASP A 241 7.35 17.97 -5.29
N SER A 242 7.11 16.71 -4.93
CA SER A 242 6.46 16.38 -3.67
C SER A 242 7.19 16.94 -2.45
N TYR A 243 8.51 17.15 -2.50
CA TYR A 243 9.25 17.70 -1.37
C TYR A 243 9.15 19.23 -1.26
N ARG A 244 8.62 19.91 -2.28
CA ARG A 244 8.34 21.35 -2.26
C ARG A 244 6.87 21.58 -1.90
N LEU A 245 6.58 21.56 -0.60
CA LEU A 245 5.21 21.62 -0.07
C LEU A 245 4.45 22.88 -0.53
N GLU A 246 5.08 24.05 -0.53
CA GLU A 246 4.44 25.31 -0.95
C GLU A 246 4.02 25.28 -2.42
N GLU A 247 4.87 24.76 -3.30
CA GLU A 247 4.54 24.58 -4.73
C GLU A 247 3.44 23.54 -4.92
N THR A 248 3.48 22.44 -4.16
CA THR A 248 2.43 21.42 -4.19
C THR A 248 1.09 22.01 -3.79
N LEU A 249 1.05 22.81 -2.72
CA LEU A 249 -0.15 23.51 -2.27
C LEU A 249 -0.69 24.45 -3.34
N GLU A 250 0.17 25.27 -3.93
CA GLU A 250 -0.23 26.22 -4.96
C GLU A 250 -0.75 25.50 -6.21
N THR A 251 -0.08 24.43 -6.64
CA THR A 251 -0.52 23.61 -7.77
C THR A 251 -1.89 22.96 -7.49
N LEU A 252 -2.13 22.51 -6.26
CA LEU A 252 -3.44 21.98 -5.85
C LEU A 252 -4.52 23.05 -5.87
N ARG A 253 -4.26 24.28 -5.39
CA ARG A 253 -5.22 25.39 -5.46
C ARG A 253 -5.56 25.71 -6.91
N GLN A 254 -4.54 25.90 -7.75
CA GLN A 254 -4.72 26.17 -9.17
C GLN A 254 -5.48 25.05 -9.88
N ALA A 255 -5.21 23.78 -9.53
CA ALA A 255 -6.00 22.67 -10.01
C ALA A 255 -7.44 22.90 -9.58
N LEU A 256 -7.76 22.91 -8.29
CA LEU A 256 -9.12 23.03 -7.74
C LEU A 256 -9.92 24.25 -8.24
N ASP A 257 -9.26 25.35 -8.61
CA ASP A 257 -9.92 26.55 -9.13
C ASP A 257 -10.16 26.52 -10.65
N ALA A 258 -9.32 25.81 -11.42
CA ALA A 258 -9.41 25.72 -12.89
C ALA A 258 -10.52 24.78 -13.39
N ARG A 259 -11.75 24.93 -12.87
CA ARG A 259 -12.91 24.06 -13.18
C ARG A 259 -13.33 24.08 -14.65
N ASP A 260 -13.05 25.16 -15.36
CA ASP A 260 -13.32 25.31 -16.80
C ASP A 260 -12.46 24.40 -17.70
N LYS A 261 -11.46 23.71 -17.12
CA LYS A 261 -10.54 22.82 -17.85
C LYS A 261 -10.95 21.36 -17.87
N GLY A 262 -12.06 20.98 -17.23
CA GLY A 262 -12.48 19.59 -17.07
C GLY A 262 -11.51 18.81 -16.19
N LEU A 263 -10.93 17.72 -16.72
CA LEU A 263 -9.93 16.94 -15.99
C LEU A 263 -8.62 17.72 -15.82
N ARG A 264 -8.21 17.93 -14.57
CA ARG A 264 -6.91 18.50 -14.21
C ARG A 264 -6.01 17.41 -13.65
N VAL A 265 -4.80 17.29 -14.18
CA VAL A 265 -3.84 16.27 -13.71
C VAL A 265 -2.61 16.92 -13.09
N ILE A 266 -2.30 16.49 -11.87
CA ILE A 266 -1.04 16.79 -11.17
C ILE A 266 -0.21 15.52 -11.18
N ILE A 267 1.00 15.60 -11.72
CA ILE A 267 1.99 14.53 -11.65
C ILE A 267 2.97 14.89 -10.53
N SER A 268 2.90 14.16 -9.43
CA SER A 268 3.84 14.29 -8.32
C SER A 268 5.07 13.44 -8.58
N ASP A 269 6.25 14.07 -8.66
CA ASP A 269 7.48 13.41 -9.05
C ASP A 269 8.45 13.29 -7.89
N ASN A 270 8.76 12.06 -7.48
CA ASN A 270 9.93 11.72 -6.66
C ASN A 270 10.01 10.20 -6.47
N GLU A 271 11.22 9.65 -6.52
CA GLU A 271 11.43 8.21 -6.42
C GLU A 271 10.99 7.63 -5.06
N CYS A 272 10.40 6.43 -5.09
CA CYS A 272 10.15 5.62 -3.89
C CYS A 272 11.40 5.50 -2.99
N MET A 273 11.32 6.02 -1.77
CA MET A 273 12.47 6.04 -0.86
C MET A 273 13.00 4.67 -0.46
N LEU A 274 12.14 3.65 -0.43
CA LEU A 274 12.59 2.28 -0.20
C LEU A 274 13.39 1.76 -1.40
N ALA A 275 12.97 2.06 -2.63
CA ALA A 275 13.67 1.63 -3.84
C ALA A 275 15.04 2.31 -3.92
N LYS A 276 15.07 3.63 -3.69
CA LYS A 276 16.30 4.43 -3.59
C LYS A 276 17.27 3.88 -2.54
N LYS A 277 16.79 3.54 -1.34
CA LYS A 277 17.60 2.94 -0.27
C LYS A 277 18.12 1.55 -0.65
N ARG A 278 17.28 0.68 -1.19
CA ARG A 278 17.69 -0.67 -1.64
C ARG A 278 18.76 -0.60 -2.73
N ARG A 279 18.62 0.30 -3.71
CA ARG A 279 19.63 0.53 -4.74
C ARG A 279 20.94 1.08 -4.14
N GLY A 280 20.87 2.03 -3.21
CA GLY A 280 22.05 2.72 -2.67
C GLY A 280 22.83 1.97 -1.59
N ASN A 281 22.16 1.16 -0.76
CA ASN A 281 22.77 0.51 0.41
C ASN A 281 23.94 -0.44 0.07
N PRO A 282 23.89 -1.27 -1.00
CA PRO A 282 25.02 -2.11 -1.39
C PRO A 282 26.27 -1.30 -1.75
N PHE A 283 26.11 -0.17 -2.47
CA PHE A 283 27.24 0.71 -2.81
C PHE A 283 27.87 1.34 -1.57
N LYS A 284 27.03 1.79 -0.63
CA LYS A 284 27.49 2.33 0.66
C LYS A 284 28.24 1.27 1.47
N ALA A 285 27.70 0.05 1.55
CA ALA A 285 28.34 -1.06 2.25
C ALA A 285 29.69 -1.43 1.61
N ARG A 286 29.78 -1.44 0.28
CA ARG A 286 31.04 -1.67 -0.44
C ARG A 286 32.07 -0.57 -0.17
N ALA A 287 31.67 0.70 -0.24
CA ALA A 287 32.54 1.83 0.05
C ALA A 287 33.09 1.77 1.48
N ALA A 288 32.24 1.46 2.47
CA ALA A 288 32.65 1.30 3.86
C ALA A 288 33.67 0.17 4.04
N ARG A 289 33.47 -1.00 3.41
CA ARG A 289 34.43 -2.12 3.43
C ARG A 289 35.78 -1.78 2.80
N GLN A 290 35.81 -0.82 1.88
CA GLN A 290 37.02 -0.33 1.23
C GLN A 290 37.70 0.82 1.98
N GLY A 291 37.26 1.15 3.21
CA GLY A 291 37.78 2.28 3.98
C GLY A 291 37.46 3.65 3.37
N ARG A 292 36.54 3.72 2.40
CA ARG A 292 36.12 4.99 1.79
C ARG A 292 35.07 5.66 2.67
N PRO A 293 35.10 7.00 2.81
CA PRO A 293 34.11 7.72 3.61
C PRO A 293 32.70 7.54 3.03
N VAL A 294 31.74 7.22 3.88
CA VAL A 294 30.32 7.04 3.53
C VAL A 294 29.48 8.06 4.30
N ARG A 295 28.73 8.89 3.59
CA ARG A 295 27.79 9.82 4.20
C ARG A 295 26.46 9.14 4.47
N VAL A 296 26.05 9.12 5.74
CA VAL A 296 24.75 8.61 6.18
C VAL A 296 23.94 9.78 6.73
N SER A 297 22.88 10.15 6.01
CA SER A 297 21.91 11.12 6.51
C SER A 297 21.11 10.47 7.63
N ARG A 298 21.20 11.04 8.84
CA ARG A 298 20.30 10.74 9.94
C ARG A 298 19.26 11.84 10.00
N TYR A 299 18.00 11.43 10.12
CA TYR A 299 16.88 12.36 10.28
C TYR A 299 16.46 12.29 11.74
N GLY A 300 16.41 13.46 12.39
CA GLY A 300 15.85 13.61 13.72
C GLY A 300 14.41 14.13 13.62
N VAL A 301 13.58 13.75 14.58
CA VAL A 301 12.31 14.42 14.83
C VAL A 301 12.58 15.40 15.97
N ASP A 302 12.37 16.68 15.72
CA ASP A 302 12.39 17.68 16.78
C ASP A 302 11.11 17.51 17.60
N ALA A 303 11.27 17.10 18.87
CA ALA A 303 10.14 16.78 19.75
C ALA A 303 9.37 18.04 20.19
N GLU A 304 9.99 19.22 20.17
CA GLU A 304 9.33 20.49 20.52
C GLU A 304 8.43 20.97 19.38
N ILE A 305 8.79 20.65 18.14
CA ILE A 305 8.05 21.05 16.93
C ILE A 305 7.06 19.96 16.50
N CYS A 306 7.43 18.69 16.64
CA CYS A 306 6.63 17.54 16.24
C CYS A 306 5.93 16.94 17.47
N THR A 307 4.96 17.70 18.00
CA THR A 307 4.19 17.33 19.20
C THR A 307 3.24 16.16 18.98
N GLY A 308 3.07 15.71 17.74
CA GLY A 308 2.01 14.77 17.36
C GLY A 308 0.66 15.47 17.45
N ASP A 309 -0.15 15.39 16.39
CA ASP A 309 -1.57 15.70 16.53
C ASP A 309 -2.12 14.71 17.59
N HIS A 310 -2.46 15.21 18.79
CA HIS A 310 -3.38 14.56 19.71
C HIS A 310 -4.80 14.59 19.12
#